data_AF-X0GM08-F1
#
_entry.id   AF-X0GM08-F1
#
_cell.length_a   1.000
_cell.length_b   1.000
_cell.length_c   1.000
_cell.angle_alpha   90.00
_cell.angle_beta   90.00
_cell.angle_gamma   90.00
#
_symmetry.space_group_name_H-M   'P 1'
#
loop_
_entity.id
_entity.type
_entity.pdbx_description
1 polymer ?
#
loop_
_entity_poly.entity_id
_entity_poly.type
_entity_poly.pdbx_seq_one_letter_code
_entity_poly.pdbx_strand_id
1 'polypeptide(L)'
;MERVVRKSHLKCDETKPSCRRCAVMGYSCEYQQWHKKAKRPITCRTTQRTILPAAGDKIVTYGRVSGPFTTDFAASAESSPRDSPRGQVQIQSRYSGASEEQVHPHETIPSFLNIPKAPNPINFFSIDMPFKSKELFHYFYEADQALGVIGRKQHQDCLVSVMEHAHAFRNALLIASLHYTLNTGNAQHFQSTFLFHKLQTIRAVNGWLVDQSSDSVTSIIRQVASLCFVELCLGEISNAETHLNGIVSLLKYISRCVTDDSDPTQQELADRYFICTYTLVAGFKGRLGVLLRVNSQRNVYDLSQQEALDMTYTITHSEVSTGGLRIKLSAIRLLPSLLAPIPLGSTLKDINGLGTIISLRNMTEKVDEARKGYFTEAESLRAVFNAAWATGAASQVLANYVIPHIQSTSIHDTQAPPPNFPDKFTTTCCAMYIATNLYMHGVLGICDPGVIERSTSEHMMYLYRRDLSRTYERWKADPGHDGDFIFWQLMIGAVHICAYKPDSYVALFFTCSIRDWSRTVGIRQWLDARAALMRVTWPVMPEEGSPAQLVWDKVHDV
;
A
#
# COMPACT_ATOMS: atom_id res chain seq x y z
N MET A 1 31.08 49.80 -39.18
CA MET A 1 31.73 49.00 -38.12
C MET A 1 30.70 48.76 -37.02
N GLU A 2 29.93 47.68 -37.10
CA GLU A 2 28.97 47.32 -36.05
C GLU A 2 29.71 46.76 -34.83
N ARG A 3 29.46 47.34 -33.65
CA ARG A 3 30.05 46.87 -32.39
C ARG A 3 29.22 45.70 -31.87
N VAL A 4 29.77 44.49 -31.93
CA VAL A 4 29.17 43.26 -31.38
C VAL A 4 29.80 42.95 -30.02
N VAL A 5 28.99 42.71 -28.99
CA VAL A 5 29.47 42.30 -27.66
C VAL A 5 29.69 40.79 -27.65
N ARG A 6 30.94 40.34 -27.57
CA ARG A 6 31.30 38.93 -27.31
C ARG A 6 31.89 38.77 -25.91
N LYS A 7 31.23 37.91 -25.12
CA LYS A 7 31.68 37.25 -23.87
C LYS A 7 32.11 38.13 -22.69
N SER A 8 31.19 38.35 -21.74
CA SER A 8 31.45 38.25 -20.28
C SER A 8 30.15 38.37 -19.46
N HIS A 9 29.78 37.29 -18.76
CA HIS A 9 28.98 37.23 -17.53
C HIS A 9 27.81 38.21 -17.26
N LEU A 10 26.88 38.42 -18.19
CA LEU A 10 25.65 39.19 -17.91
C LEU A 10 24.43 38.52 -18.57
N LYS A 11 23.37 38.26 -17.77
CA LYS A 11 22.14 37.55 -18.19
C LYS A 11 21.34 38.37 -19.22
N CYS A 12 21.10 37.80 -20.39
CA CYS A 12 20.14 38.28 -21.40
C CYS A 12 18.72 37.86 -20.97
N ASP A 13 17.70 38.70 -21.16
CA ASP A 13 16.30 38.40 -20.81
C ASP A 13 15.53 37.67 -21.94
N GLU A 14 16.20 37.37 -23.06
CA GLU A 14 15.72 36.54 -24.17
C GLU A 14 14.42 37.00 -24.86
N THR A 15 14.00 38.25 -24.68
CA THR A 15 12.82 38.80 -25.35
C THR A 15 13.10 39.05 -26.84
N LYS A 16 12.43 38.32 -27.73
CA LYS A 16 12.54 38.54 -29.19
C LYS A 16 11.68 39.74 -29.64
N PRO A 17 12.13 40.56 -30.61
CA PRO A 17 13.30 40.39 -31.48
C PRO A 17 14.62 40.97 -30.93
N SER A 18 14.59 41.78 -29.87
CA SER A 18 15.78 42.35 -29.23
C SER A 18 15.59 42.41 -27.71
N CYS A 19 16.62 42.03 -26.96
CA CYS A 19 16.57 42.09 -25.50
C CYS A 19 16.42 43.56 -25.05
N ARG A 20 15.77 43.79 -23.90
CA ARG A 20 15.40 45.14 -23.46
C ARG A 20 16.60 46.10 -23.40
N ARG A 21 17.78 45.55 -23.11
CA ARG A 21 19.04 46.31 -23.04
C ARG A 21 19.66 46.60 -24.40
N CYS A 22 19.63 45.66 -25.35
CA CYS A 22 20.12 45.91 -26.71
C CYS A 22 19.26 46.96 -27.42
N ALA A 23 17.95 47.01 -27.12
CA ALA A 23 17.07 48.06 -27.59
C ALA A 23 17.46 49.45 -27.07
N VAL A 24 17.80 49.57 -25.78
CA VAL A 24 18.21 50.85 -25.17
C VAL A 24 19.57 51.33 -25.67
N MET A 25 20.50 50.40 -25.90
CA MET A 25 21.88 50.75 -26.30
C MET A 25 22.07 50.87 -27.82
N GLY A 26 21.01 50.63 -28.62
CA GLY A 26 21.08 50.69 -30.08
C GLY A 26 21.97 49.61 -30.71
N TYR A 27 22.12 48.46 -30.05
CA TYR A 27 22.97 47.36 -30.53
C TYR A 27 22.13 46.22 -31.14
N SER A 28 22.69 45.54 -32.14
CA SER A 28 22.11 44.31 -32.70
C SER A 28 22.24 43.16 -31.71
N CYS A 29 21.12 42.51 -31.38
CA CYS A 29 21.07 41.39 -30.44
C CYS A 29 21.34 40.06 -31.18
N GLU A 30 22.49 39.42 -30.96
CA GLU A 30 22.78 38.08 -31.51
C GLU A 30 22.36 36.98 -30.52
N TYR A 31 21.24 36.32 -30.81
CA TYR A 31 20.85 35.08 -30.12
C TYR A 31 21.63 33.90 -30.73
N GLN A 32 22.43 33.18 -29.93
CA GLN A 32 23.08 31.96 -30.42
C GLN A 32 22.03 30.89 -30.74
N GLN A 33 21.87 30.58 -32.03
CA GLN A 33 21.13 29.41 -32.47
C GLN A 33 21.97 28.16 -32.14
N TRP A 34 21.58 27.41 -31.12
CA TRP A 34 22.15 26.10 -30.84
C TRP A 34 21.74 25.11 -31.95
N HIS A 35 22.62 24.91 -32.93
CA HIS A 35 22.45 23.85 -33.93
C HIS A 35 22.65 22.48 -33.29
N LYS A 36 21.61 21.63 -33.39
CA LYS A 36 21.63 20.22 -32.97
C LYS A 36 22.71 19.46 -33.74
N LYS A 37 23.76 19.00 -33.06
CA LYS A 37 24.64 17.94 -33.58
C LYS A 37 23.86 16.63 -33.68
N ALA A 38 24.01 15.94 -34.81
CA ALA A 38 23.32 14.70 -35.15
C ALA A 38 23.54 13.59 -34.10
N LYS A 39 22.44 12.87 -33.80
CA LYS A 39 22.36 11.79 -32.82
C LYS A 39 23.17 10.57 -33.27
N ARG A 40 24.11 10.11 -32.44
CA ARG A 40 24.39 8.67 -32.30
C ARG A 40 23.26 8.06 -31.43
N PRO A 41 22.88 6.78 -31.60
CA PRO A 41 21.79 6.19 -30.84
C PRO A 41 22.21 6.07 -29.37
N ILE A 42 21.71 6.98 -28.55
CA ILE A 42 21.75 6.83 -27.10
C ILE A 42 20.54 5.95 -26.76
N THR A 43 20.83 4.71 -26.38
CA THR A 43 19.92 3.86 -25.63
C THR A 43 19.47 4.62 -24.39
N CYS A 44 18.20 4.99 -24.36
CA CYS A 44 17.58 5.74 -23.28
C CYS A 44 17.37 4.81 -22.08
N ARG A 45 18.40 4.64 -21.25
CA ARG A 45 18.24 4.21 -19.86
C ARG A 45 18.00 5.44 -19.00
N THR A 46 16.75 5.88 -18.91
CA THR A 46 16.34 6.91 -17.95
C THR A 46 16.22 6.26 -16.57
N THR A 47 17.31 6.22 -15.82
CA THR A 47 17.27 6.04 -14.37
C THR A 47 17.08 7.42 -13.72
N GLN A 48 15.83 7.86 -13.55
CA GLN A 48 15.46 8.85 -12.54
C GLN A 48 14.87 8.08 -11.37
N ARG A 49 15.76 7.59 -10.49
CA ARG A 49 15.39 6.91 -9.25
C ARG A 49 15.70 7.81 -8.06
N THR A 50 14.80 7.73 -7.09
CA THR A 50 15.00 8.02 -5.66
C THR A 50 14.85 9.47 -5.21
N ILE A 51 13.93 9.67 -4.25
CA ILE A 51 13.89 10.80 -3.32
C ILE A 51 14.87 10.44 -2.21
N LEU A 52 16.03 11.12 -2.11
CA LEU A 52 16.82 11.42 -0.88
C LEU A 52 18.18 12.05 -1.27
N PRO A 53 18.73 12.98 -0.47
CA PRO A 53 20.08 13.52 -0.65
C PRO A 53 21.15 12.55 -0.12
N ALA A 54 22.34 12.59 -0.73
CA ALA A 54 23.48 11.77 -0.34
C ALA A 54 23.94 12.09 1.09
N ALA A 55 23.87 11.11 1.99
CA ALA A 55 24.52 11.18 3.29
C ALA A 55 26.03 11.03 3.10
N GLY A 56 26.74 12.15 3.05
CA GLY A 56 28.16 12.20 3.37
C GLY A 56 28.30 12.14 4.88
N ASP A 57 28.83 11.04 5.40
CA ASP A 57 29.98 11.07 6.30
C ASP A 57 30.46 9.65 6.64
N LYS A 58 31.79 9.53 6.69
CA LYS A 58 32.55 8.30 6.91
C LYS A 58 32.24 7.73 8.30
N ILE A 59 31.73 6.50 8.36
CA ILE A 59 31.82 5.68 9.57
C ILE A 59 32.51 4.36 9.21
N VAL A 60 33.60 4.14 9.94
CA VAL A 60 34.59 3.09 9.83
C VAL A 60 33.95 1.71 10.05
N THR A 61 34.20 0.78 9.13
CA THR A 61 33.89 -0.64 9.27
C THR A 61 34.87 -1.32 10.21
N TYR A 62 34.38 -1.89 11.31
CA TYR A 62 35.03 -2.98 12.04
C TYR A 62 33.99 -4.00 12.49
N GLY A 63 34.35 -5.28 12.42
CA GLY A 63 33.71 -6.33 13.22
C GLY A 63 32.88 -7.35 12.44
N ARG A 64 33.57 -8.25 11.74
CA ARG A 64 33.05 -9.57 11.36
C ARG A 64 32.80 -10.37 12.66
N VAL A 65 31.58 -10.83 12.89
CA VAL A 65 31.30 -11.88 13.89
C VAL A 65 30.43 -12.96 13.24
N SER A 66 31.02 -14.15 13.21
CA SER A 66 30.46 -15.41 12.72
C SER A 66 29.61 -16.09 13.81
N GLY A 67 28.56 -16.83 13.40
CA GLY A 67 27.81 -17.75 14.25
C GLY A 67 26.60 -18.36 13.50
N PRO A 68 26.21 -19.62 13.75
CA PRO A 68 26.19 -20.63 12.70
C PRO A 68 24.77 -21.05 12.23
N PHE A 69 24.66 -21.40 10.94
CA PHE A 69 23.60 -22.26 10.43
C PHE A 69 24.15 -23.67 10.30
N THR A 70 23.59 -24.59 11.09
CA THR A 70 23.79 -26.02 10.97
C THR A 70 22.73 -26.60 10.03
N THR A 71 23.14 -27.12 8.89
CA THR A 71 22.43 -28.18 8.18
C THR A 71 23.48 -29.11 7.62
N ASP A 72 23.78 -30.19 8.36
CA ASP A 72 24.36 -31.39 7.80
C ASP A 72 23.20 -32.31 7.42
N PHE A 73 23.12 -32.71 6.15
CA PHE A 73 23.30 -34.12 5.78
C PHE A 73 23.60 -34.26 4.27
N ALA A 74 24.80 -34.80 4.05
CA ALA A 74 25.41 -35.47 2.90
C ALA A 74 24.44 -36.05 1.85
N ALA A 75 24.62 -35.82 0.54
CA ALA A 75 25.71 -36.17 -0.40
C ALA A 75 25.41 -37.44 -1.20
N SER A 76 25.26 -37.26 -2.52
CA SER A 76 25.66 -38.14 -3.66
C SER A 76 24.97 -37.60 -4.92
N ALA A 77 25.52 -37.58 -6.13
CA ALA A 77 26.86 -37.57 -6.70
C ALA A 77 26.64 -37.16 -8.17
N GLU A 78 27.50 -36.27 -8.66
CA GLU A 78 27.94 -36.07 -10.05
C GLU A 78 27.00 -36.39 -11.24
N SER A 79 26.64 -35.36 -12.01
CA SER A 79 27.10 -35.20 -13.41
C SER A 79 26.50 -33.96 -14.08
N SER A 80 27.36 -33.14 -14.67
CA SER A 80 27.04 -32.19 -15.74
C SER A 80 27.39 -32.90 -17.07
N PRO A 81 26.74 -32.64 -18.22
CA PRO A 81 26.97 -31.37 -18.93
C PRO A 81 25.83 -30.80 -19.81
N ARG A 82 25.87 -29.46 -19.96
CA ARG A 82 25.66 -28.61 -21.16
C ARG A 82 24.40 -28.69 -22.06
N ASP A 83 23.99 -27.47 -22.46
CA ASP A 83 23.29 -27.01 -23.70
C ASP A 83 21.74 -26.94 -23.79
N SER A 84 21.25 -25.69 -23.72
CA SER A 84 20.12 -25.03 -24.46
C SER A 84 18.66 -25.59 -24.40
N PRO A 85 17.60 -24.82 -24.77
CA PRO A 85 17.46 -23.39 -25.10
C PRO A 85 16.34 -22.65 -24.30
N ARG A 86 16.23 -21.32 -24.51
CA ARG A 86 15.13 -20.45 -24.06
C ARG A 86 13.74 -21.03 -24.40
N GLY A 87 13.01 -21.49 -23.40
CA GLY A 87 11.59 -21.88 -23.54
C GLY A 87 10.66 -20.68 -23.40
N GLN A 88 9.91 -20.36 -24.44
CA GLN A 88 8.70 -19.54 -24.35
C GLN A 88 7.68 -20.27 -23.47
N VAL A 89 7.22 -19.62 -22.40
CA VAL A 89 6.15 -20.14 -21.55
C VAL A 89 4.82 -19.97 -22.30
N GLN A 90 4.36 -21.04 -22.94
CA GLN A 90 3.03 -21.10 -23.53
C GLN A 90 2.08 -21.70 -22.49
N ILE A 91 1.23 -20.86 -21.89
CA ILE A 91 0.19 -21.29 -20.95
C ILE A 91 -0.95 -21.88 -21.80
N GLN A 92 -1.04 -23.21 -21.86
CA GLN A 92 -2.18 -23.90 -22.47
C GLN A 92 -3.10 -24.40 -21.35
N SER A 93 -4.26 -23.77 -21.16
CA SER A 93 -5.30 -24.33 -20.30
C SER A 93 -6.03 -25.44 -21.07
N ARG A 94 -6.01 -26.66 -20.54
CA ARG A 94 -6.91 -27.73 -20.96
C ARG A 94 -8.06 -27.77 -19.95
N TYR A 95 -9.24 -27.31 -20.37
CA TYR A 95 -10.48 -27.66 -19.71
C TYR A 95 -11.18 -28.72 -20.57
N SER A 96 -11.42 -29.89 -19.97
CA SER A 96 -12.21 -30.98 -20.55
C SER A 96 -13.67 -30.82 -20.11
N GLY A 97 -14.57 -31.27 -20.99
CA GLY A 97 -16.00 -30.93 -21.04
C GLY A 97 -16.83 -31.09 -19.76
N ALA A 98 -17.75 -30.14 -19.60
CA ALA A 98 -19.05 -30.35 -18.97
C ALA A 98 -20.08 -29.51 -19.73
N SER A 99 -21.27 -30.10 -19.86
CA SER A 99 -22.39 -29.80 -20.75
C SER A 99 -22.91 -28.35 -20.73
N GLU A 100 -23.38 -27.94 -21.92
CA GLU A 100 -24.12 -26.71 -22.20
C GLU A 100 -25.36 -26.57 -21.31
N GLU A 101 -25.35 -25.59 -20.40
CA GLU A 101 -26.57 -25.03 -19.84
C GLU A 101 -26.42 -23.51 -19.73
N GLN A 102 -27.48 -22.81 -20.11
CA GLN A 102 -27.52 -21.43 -20.57
C GLN A 102 -26.98 -20.41 -19.56
N VAL A 103 -25.91 -19.69 -19.92
CA VAL A 103 -25.34 -18.56 -19.16
C VAL A 103 -25.81 -17.24 -19.77
N HIS A 104 -26.49 -16.42 -18.96
CA HIS A 104 -26.89 -15.04 -19.27
C HIS A 104 -25.66 -14.11 -19.50
N PRO A 105 -25.80 -13.00 -20.25
CA PRO A 105 -24.66 -12.28 -20.81
C PRO A 105 -23.81 -11.54 -19.78
N HIS A 106 -22.50 -11.57 -20.03
CA HIS A 106 -21.44 -10.83 -19.35
C HIS A 106 -21.71 -9.31 -19.19
N GLU A 107 -21.75 -8.82 -17.95
CA GLU A 107 -21.57 -7.39 -17.66
C GLU A 107 -20.07 -7.05 -17.66
N THR A 108 -19.52 -6.90 -18.86
CA THR A 108 -18.31 -6.08 -19.05
C THR A 108 -18.80 -4.64 -19.16
N ILE A 109 -18.25 -3.70 -18.36
CA ILE A 109 -18.56 -2.27 -18.55
C ILE A 109 -18.22 -1.93 -20.01
N PRO A 110 -19.17 -1.43 -20.83
CA PRO A 110 -18.95 -1.29 -22.27
C PRO A 110 -17.75 -0.38 -22.57
N SER A 111 -16.82 -0.87 -23.39
CA SER A 111 -15.62 -0.19 -23.87
C SER A 111 -15.89 0.86 -24.97
N PHE A 112 -17.06 1.49 -24.97
CA PHE A 112 -17.41 2.54 -25.92
C PHE A 112 -17.62 3.87 -25.21
N LEU A 113 -16.58 4.72 -25.22
CA LEU A 113 -16.71 6.16 -25.00
C LEU A 113 -17.52 6.75 -26.16
N ASN A 114 -18.84 6.70 -26.05
CA ASN A 114 -19.68 7.69 -26.74
C ASN A 114 -19.55 8.99 -25.95
N ILE A 115 -19.09 10.05 -26.60
CA ILE A 115 -18.97 11.39 -26.01
C ILE A 115 -20.23 12.18 -26.42
N PRO A 116 -21.29 12.26 -25.59
CA PRO A 116 -22.22 13.38 -25.71
C PRO A 116 -21.49 14.65 -25.26
N LYS A 117 -21.59 15.72 -26.06
CA LYS A 117 -21.27 17.09 -25.61
C LYS A 117 -22.27 17.50 -24.53
N ALA A 118 -22.06 17.06 -23.29
CA ALA A 118 -22.77 17.60 -22.14
C ALA A 118 -22.04 18.87 -21.64
N PRO A 119 -22.77 19.89 -21.17
CA PRO A 119 -22.20 21.16 -20.76
C PRO A 119 -21.26 20.95 -19.57
N ASN A 120 -20.05 21.42 -19.80
CA ASN A 120 -18.85 21.22 -19.02
C ASN A 120 -18.93 22.18 -17.81
N PRO A 121 -18.87 21.73 -16.53
CA PRO A 121 -18.75 22.63 -15.38
C PRO A 121 -17.30 23.17 -15.35
N ILE A 122 -17.00 24.06 -16.30
CA ILE A 122 -15.67 24.63 -16.55
C ILE A 122 -15.43 25.77 -15.55
N ASN A 123 -14.31 25.67 -14.81
CA ASN A 123 -13.58 26.72 -14.04
C ASN A 123 -13.58 26.70 -12.50
N PHE A 124 -13.69 25.53 -11.84
CA PHE A 124 -13.41 25.43 -10.39
C PHE A 124 -12.30 24.42 -10.03
N PHE A 125 -11.34 24.16 -10.93
CA PHE A 125 -10.22 23.25 -10.63
C PHE A 125 -9.06 23.99 -9.96
N SER A 126 -8.50 23.40 -8.90
CA SER A 126 -7.33 23.93 -8.17
C SER A 126 -6.00 23.82 -8.93
N ILE A 127 -5.96 23.14 -10.08
CA ILE A 127 -4.80 23.05 -10.97
C ILE A 127 -5.22 23.27 -12.42
N ASP A 128 -4.30 23.78 -13.24
CA ASP A 128 -4.50 23.79 -14.69
C ASP A 128 -4.58 22.36 -15.25
N MET A 129 -5.57 22.12 -16.11
CA MET A 129 -5.97 20.79 -16.57
C MET A 129 -5.85 20.69 -18.09
N PRO A 130 -4.73 20.16 -18.61
CA PRO A 130 -4.60 19.80 -20.02
C PRO A 130 -5.75 18.87 -20.45
N PHE A 131 -6.08 18.88 -21.75
CA PHE A 131 -7.20 18.10 -22.30
C PHE A 131 -7.18 16.63 -21.86
N LYS A 132 -6.01 15.97 -21.96
CA LYS A 132 -5.86 14.55 -21.58
C LYS A 132 -6.07 14.30 -20.08
N SER A 133 -5.74 15.27 -19.22
CA SER A 133 -6.04 15.21 -17.78
C SER A 133 -7.54 15.33 -17.51
N LYS A 134 -8.25 16.18 -18.26
CA LYS A 134 -9.73 16.31 -18.17
C LYS A 134 -10.43 15.02 -18.61
N GLU A 135 -9.94 14.42 -19.69
CA GLU A 135 -10.44 13.13 -20.17
C GLU A 135 -10.24 12.02 -19.14
N LEU A 136 -9.06 11.93 -18.53
CA LEU A 136 -8.78 10.96 -17.46
C LEU A 136 -9.69 11.18 -16.24
N PHE A 137 -9.87 12.44 -15.84
CA PHE A 137 -10.75 12.79 -14.73
C PHE A 137 -12.21 12.43 -15.04
N HIS A 138 -12.68 12.70 -16.27
CA HIS A 138 -14.03 12.35 -16.69
C HIS A 138 -14.26 10.84 -16.65
N TYR A 139 -13.33 10.04 -17.19
CA TYR A 139 -13.37 8.58 -17.07
C TYR A 139 -13.50 8.16 -15.60
N PHE A 140 -12.68 8.74 -14.73
CA PHE A 140 -12.68 8.40 -13.32
C PHE A 140 -13.98 8.86 -12.64
N TYR A 141 -14.55 9.98 -13.02
CA TYR A 141 -15.83 10.46 -12.49
C TYR A 141 -17.01 9.59 -12.96
N GLU A 142 -17.04 9.15 -14.20
CA GLU A 142 -18.12 8.28 -14.73
C GLU A 142 -18.07 6.87 -14.16
N ALA A 143 -16.88 6.31 -14.00
CA ALA A 143 -16.71 5.01 -13.37
C ALA A 143 -17.24 5.00 -11.91
N ASP A 144 -17.47 6.17 -11.29
CA ASP A 144 -18.11 6.31 -9.96
C ASP A 144 -19.56 5.88 -9.98
N GLN A 145 -20.27 6.31 -11.02
CA GLN A 145 -21.71 6.18 -11.14
C GLN A 145 -22.11 4.72 -11.39
N ALA A 146 -21.21 3.94 -11.99
CA ALA A 146 -21.44 2.55 -12.36
C ALA A 146 -21.26 1.54 -11.21
N LEU A 147 -20.48 1.87 -10.16
CA LEU A 147 -19.95 0.84 -9.26
C LEU A 147 -20.77 0.58 -7.97
N GLY A 148 -21.73 1.44 -7.59
CA GLY A 148 -22.85 1.14 -6.66
C GLY A 148 -22.61 0.53 -5.27
N VAL A 149 -21.38 0.16 -4.88
CA VAL A 149 -21.07 -0.67 -3.70
C VAL A 149 -21.07 0.12 -2.38
N ILE A 150 -21.04 1.46 -2.44
CA ILE A 150 -21.20 2.36 -1.28
C ILE A 150 -22.21 3.44 -1.69
N GLY A 151 -22.97 3.97 -0.73
CA GLY A 151 -24.06 4.90 -1.00
C GLY A 151 -23.63 6.04 -1.94
N ARG A 152 -24.38 6.21 -3.05
CA ARG A 152 -24.05 7.15 -4.15
C ARG A 152 -23.69 8.57 -3.69
N LYS A 153 -24.30 9.07 -2.60
CA LYS A 153 -24.01 10.40 -2.04
C LYS A 153 -22.57 10.50 -1.52
N GLN A 154 -22.07 9.48 -0.83
CA GLN A 154 -20.77 9.53 -0.17
C GLN A 154 -19.60 9.51 -1.16
N HIS A 155 -19.72 8.81 -2.29
CA HIS A 155 -18.71 8.80 -3.35
C HIS A 155 -18.58 10.14 -4.09
N GLN A 156 -19.71 10.79 -4.35
CA GLN A 156 -19.75 12.03 -5.12
C GLN A 156 -19.20 13.21 -4.31
N ASP A 157 -19.51 13.28 -3.01
CA ASP A 157 -18.98 14.31 -2.10
C ASP A 157 -17.45 14.16 -1.91
N CYS A 158 -16.97 12.91 -1.92
CA CYS A 158 -15.56 12.56 -1.75
C CYS A 158 -14.65 13.14 -2.85
N LEU A 159 -15.01 12.97 -4.13
CA LEU A 159 -14.20 13.50 -5.24
C LEU A 159 -14.28 15.03 -5.35
N VAL A 160 -15.42 15.63 -5.01
CA VAL A 160 -15.58 17.09 -5.00
C VAL A 160 -14.65 17.75 -3.99
N SER A 161 -14.56 17.23 -2.76
CA SER A 161 -13.65 17.75 -1.73
C SER A 161 -12.16 17.73 -2.15
N VAL A 162 -11.78 16.73 -2.93
CA VAL A 162 -10.42 16.55 -3.44
C VAL A 162 -10.08 17.60 -4.51
N MET A 163 -11.06 18.04 -5.30
CA MET A 163 -10.86 19.03 -6.36
C MET A 163 -10.46 20.42 -5.83
N GLU A 164 -10.85 20.75 -4.61
CA GLU A 164 -10.50 22.02 -3.96
C GLU A 164 -9.01 22.13 -3.60
N HIS A 165 -8.32 20.99 -3.51
CA HIS A 165 -6.94 20.90 -3.02
C HIS A 165 -5.98 20.48 -4.12
N ALA A 166 -5.10 21.39 -4.57
CA ALA A 166 -4.23 21.18 -5.73
C ALA A 166 -3.37 19.90 -5.67
N HIS A 167 -2.86 19.54 -4.49
CA HIS A 167 -2.03 18.33 -4.31
C HIS A 167 -2.88 17.06 -4.17
N ALA A 168 -4.03 17.13 -3.51
CA ALA A 168 -4.95 16.01 -3.43
C ALA A 168 -5.54 15.68 -4.81
N PHE A 169 -5.87 16.70 -5.59
CA PHE A 169 -6.39 16.52 -6.95
C PHE A 169 -5.36 15.89 -7.89
N ARG A 170 -4.07 16.25 -7.77
CA ARG A 170 -3.01 15.54 -8.50
C ARG A 170 -2.92 14.06 -8.10
N ASN A 171 -3.02 13.74 -6.81
CA ASN A 171 -3.05 12.35 -6.36
C ASN A 171 -4.26 11.60 -6.94
N ALA A 172 -5.42 12.25 -7.01
CA ALA A 172 -6.61 11.68 -7.65
C ALA A 172 -6.36 11.34 -9.12
N LEU A 173 -5.63 12.17 -9.86
CA LEU A 173 -5.28 11.90 -11.26
C LEU A 173 -4.27 10.76 -11.41
N LEU A 174 -3.32 10.62 -10.48
CA LEU A 174 -2.41 9.46 -10.45
C LEU A 174 -3.20 8.16 -10.19
N ILE A 175 -4.10 8.18 -9.22
CA ILE A 175 -4.96 7.04 -8.88
C ILE A 175 -5.95 6.74 -10.01
N ALA A 176 -6.49 7.75 -10.69
CA ALA A 176 -7.33 7.59 -11.87
C ALA A 176 -6.59 6.87 -13.01
N SER A 177 -5.32 7.23 -13.25
CA SER A 177 -4.50 6.55 -14.25
C SER A 177 -4.23 5.09 -13.88
N LEU A 178 -4.00 4.81 -12.60
CA LEU A 178 -3.86 3.44 -12.10
C LEU A 178 -5.16 2.66 -12.29
N HIS A 179 -6.30 3.24 -11.88
CA HIS A 179 -7.61 2.63 -12.02
C HIS A 179 -7.91 2.29 -13.49
N TYR A 180 -7.64 3.21 -14.42
CA TYR A 180 -7.79 2.95 -15.86
C TYR A 180 -6.91 1.79 -16.32
N THR A 181 -5.64 1.76 -15.89
CA THR A 181 -4.69 0.72 -16.26
C THR A 181 -5.13 -0.65 -15.74
N LEU A 182 -5.55 -0.74 -14.48
CA LEU A 182 -6.03 -1.99 -13.87
C LEU A 182 -7.35 -2.47 -14.46
N ASN A 183 -8.21 -1.56 -14.92
CA ASN A 183 -9.50 -1.91 -15.51
C ASN A 183 -9.39 -2.34 -16.99
N THR A 184 -8.50 -1.70 -17.75
CA THR A 184 -8.44 -1.87 -19.22
C THR A 184 -7.21 -2.63 -19.71
N GLY A 185 -6.16 -2.75 -18.89
CA GLY A 185 -4.85 -3.24 -19.29
C GLY A 185 -4.03 -2.24 -20.14
N ASN A 186 -4.59 -1.07 -20.46
CA ASN A 186 -3.94 -0.10 -21.34
C ASN A 186 -3.22 1.00 -20.54
N ALA A 187 -1.99 0.73 -20.09
CA ALA A 187 -1.15 1.72 -19.42
C ALA A 187 -0.71 2.87 -20.34
N GLN A 188 -0.62 2.64 -21.65
CA GLN A 188 -0.07 3.60 -22.60
C GLN A 188 -0.98 4.81 -22.84
N HIS A 189 -2.31 4.61 -22.79
CA HIS A 189 -3.29 5.63 -23.15
C HIS A 189 -3.17 6.94 -22.35
N PHE A 190 -2.88 6.84 -21.05
CA PHE A 190 -2.69 7.99 -20.16
C PHE A 190 -1.26 8.12 -19.63
N GLN A 191 -0.28 7.43 -20.23
CA GLN A 191 1.10 7.38 -19.72
C GLN A 191 1.74 8.77 -19.58
N SER A 192 1.58 9.64 -20.59
CA SER A 192 2.13 11.01 -20.55
C SER A 192 1.47 11.86 -19.47
N THR A 193 0.15 11.72 -19.28
CA THR A 193 -0.62 12.38 -18.21
C THR A 193 -0.16 11.92 -16.84
N PHE A 194 0.02 10.61 -16.65
CA PHE A 194 0.57 10.04 -15.42
C PHE A 194 1.95 10.61 -15.10
N LEU A 195 2.88 10.57 -16.06
CA LEU A 195 4.25 11.07 -15.87
C LEU A 195 4.27 12.57 -15.56
N PHE A 196 3.40 13.36 -16.18
CA PHE A 196 3.26 14.78 -15.89
C PHE A 196 2.89 15.01 -14.42
N HIS A 197 1.81 14.39 -13.93
CA HIS A 197 1.36 14.57 -12.55
C HIS A 197 2.36 14.00 -11.53
N LYS A 198 3.00 12.87 -11.86
CA LYS A 198 4.06 12.27 -11.05
C LYS A 198 5.21 13.25 -10.85
N LEU A 199 5.68 13.87 -11.93
CA LEU A 199 6.75 14.86 -11.88
C LEU A 199 6.35 16.11 -11.07
N GLN A 200 5.11 16.59 -11.21
CA GLN A 200 4.64 17.74 -10.43
C GLN A 200 4.55 17.41 -8.93
N THR A 201 4.10 16.21 -8.57
CA THR A 201 4.09 15.75 -7.16
C THR A 201 5.50 15.67 -6.59
N ILE A 202 6.47 15.10 -7.33
CA ILE A 202 7.87 15.04 -6.91
C ILE A 202 8.47 16.44 -6.71
N ARG A 203 8.17 17.38 -7.63
CA ARG A 203 8.63 18.78 -7.51
C ARG A 203 8.07 19.46 -6.27
N ALA A 204 6.80 19.25 -5.95
CA ALA A 204 6.18 19.79 -4.75
C ALA A 204 6.84 19.24 -3.48
N VAL A 205 7.02 17.92 -3.41
CA VAL A 205 7.70 17.26 -2.28
C VAL A 205 9.12 17.80 -2.10
N ASN A 206 9.90 17.90 -3.17
CA ASN A 206 11.27 18.42 -3.09
C ASN A 206 11.31 19.89 -2.66
N GLY A 207 10.34 20.70 -3.07
CA GLY A 207 10.19 22.08 -2.59
C GLY A 207 10.00 22.12 -1.08
N TRP A 208 9.04 21.35 -0.55
CA TRP A 208 8.76 21.31 0.89
C TRP A 208 9.91 20.76 1.74
N LEU A 209 10.64 19.76 1.21
CA LEU A 209 11.84 19.23 1.89
C LEU A 209 12.95 20.28 2.01
N VAL A 210 13.06 21.21 1.05
CA VAL A 210 14.03 22.32 1.10
C VAL A 210 13.58 23.40 2.07
N ASP A 211 12.29 23.70 2.12
CA ASP A 211 11.73 24.78 2.95
C ASP A 211 11.72 24.43 4.47
N GLN A 212 11.89 23.15 4.82
CA GLN A 212 12.02 22.62 6.21
C GLN A 212 10.91 23.02 7.21
N SER A 213 9.73 23.44 6.75
CA SER A 213 8.62 23.73 7.67
C SER A 213 8.00 22.44 8.23
N SER A 214 7.85 22.37 9.56
CA SER A 214 7.22 21.23 10.27
C SER A 214 5.78 20.97 9.79
N ASP A 215 5.06 22.03 9.43
CA ASP A 215 3.66 21.99 9.00
C ASP A 215 3.46 21.23 7.67
N SER A 216 4.55 20.96 6.95
CA SER A 216 4.52 20.28 5.66
C SER A 216 4.70 18.76 5.75
N VAL A 217 5.08 18.18 6.89
CA VAL A 217 5.57 16.79 6.87
C VAL A 217 4.46 15.76 6.63
N THR A 218 3.28 15.89 7.26
CA THR A 218 2.12 15.05 6.94
C THR A 218 1.72 15.22 5.48
N SER A 219 1.85 16.42 4.93
CA SER A 219 1.64 16.67 3.50
C SER A 219 2.66 15.96 2.62
N ILE A 220 3.95 15.97 2.99
CA ILE A 220 5.02 15.22 2.30
C ILE A 220 4.72 13.73 2.35
N ILE A 221 4.48 13.17 3.54
CA ILE A 221 4.22 11.74 3.74
C ILE A 221 3.04 11.29 2.88
N ARG A 222 1.95 12.07 2.84
CA ARG A 222 0.77 11.82 2.00
C ARG A 222 1.09 11.76 0.51
N GLN A 223 1.90 12.68 0.00
CA GLN A 223 2.31 12.65 -1.41
C GLN A 223 3.24 11.46 -1.71
N VAL A 224 4.18 11.16 -0.83
CA VAL A 224 5.11 10.03 -0.97
C VAL A 224 4.36 8.70 -0.90
N ALA A 225 3.37 8.57 -0.01
CA ALA A 225 2.47 7.42 0.09
C ALA A 225 1.67 7.20 -1.21
N SER A 226 1.17 8.28 -1.81
CA SER A 226 0.44 8.24 -3.08
C SER A 226 1.34 7.75 -4.23
N LEU A 227 2.57 8.27 -4.32
CA LEU A 227 3.57 7.82 -5.28
C LEU A 227 3.93 6.35 -5.07
N CYS A 228 4.19 5.97 -3.82
CA CYS A 228 4.51 4.58 -3.46
C CYS A 228 3.43 3.61 -3.94
N PHE A 229 2.16 3.92 -3.67
CA PHE A 229 1.06 3.05 -4.08
C PHE A 229 0.96 2.91 -5.60
N VAL A 230 0.99 4.02 -6.34
CA VAL A 230 0.81 3.97 -7.79
C VAL A 230 2.00 3.31 -8.48
N GLU A 231 3.23 3.61 -8.04
CA GLU A 231 4.44 2.98 -8.57
C GLU A 231 4.47 1.47 -8.29
N LEU A 232 4.06 1.05 -7.09
CA LEU A 232 3.96 -0.36 -6.73
C LEU A 232 3.03 -1.12 -7.68
N CYS A 233 1.80 -0.62 -7.87
CA CYS A 233 0.82 -1.27 -8.74
C CYS A 233 1.18 -1.18 -10.24
N LEU A 234 2.09 -0.28 -10.62
CA LEU A 234 2.64 -0.20 -11.98
C LEU A 234 3.95 -1.01 -12.16
N GLY A 235 4.31 -1.84 -11.18
CA GLY A 235 5.47 -2.75 -11.25
C GLY A 235 6.81 -2.11 -10.89
N GLU A 236 6.86 -0.87 -10.41
CA GLU A 236 8.08 -0.19 -9.96
C GLU A 236 8.42 -0.52 -8.49
N ILE A 237 8.58 -1.81 -8.18
CA ILE A 237 8.70 -2.33 -6.80
C ILE A 237 9.81 -1.64 -5.99
N SER A 238 11.02 -1.50 -6.56
CA SER A 238 12.15 -0.87 -5.85
C SER A 238 11.91 0.61 -5.54
N ASN A 239 11.19 1.33 -6.41
CA ASN A 239 10.89 2.73 -6.16
C ASN A 239 9.88 2.86 -5.02
N ALA A 240 8.83 2.02 -5.01
CA ALA A 240 7.86 1.95 -3.93
C ALA A 240 8.51 1.67 -2.57
N GLU A 241 9.45 0.72 -2.49
CA GLU A 241 10.20 0.46 -1.25
C GLU A 241 11.03 1.66 -0.79
N THR A 242 11.66 2.36 -1.74
CA THR A 242 12.41 3.57 -1.44
C THR A 242 11.51 4.65 -0.83
N HIS A 243 10.29 4.82 -1.36
CA HIS A 243 9.31 5.74 -0.80
C HIS A 243 8.86 5.33 0.60
N LEU A 244 8.57 4.05 0.82
CA LEU A 244 8.19 3.53 2.13
C LEU A 244 9.28 3.78 3.19
N ASN A 245 10.54 3.51 2.86
CA ASN A 245 11.67 3.75 3.76
C ASN A 245 11.93 5.26 3.97
N GLY A 246 11.67 6.08 2.95
CA GLY A 246 11.67 7.53 3.05
C GLY A 246 10.62 8.06 4.04
N ILE A 247 9.39 7.52 4.02
CA ILE A 247 8.34 7.85 4.99
C ILE A 247 8.79 7.54 6.41
N VAL A 248 9.36 6.36 6.65
CA VAL A 248 9.87 5.97 7.97
C VAL A 248 10.98 6.90 8.45
N SER A 249 11.86 7.31 7.54
CA SER A 249 12.93 8.27 7.85
C SER A 249 12.38 9.63 8.26
N LEU A 250 11.33 10.11 7.56
CA LEU A 250 10.63 11.36 7.91
C LEU A 250 9.92 11.26 9.26
N LEU A 251 9.21 10.16 9.54
CA LEU A 251 8.54 9.95 10.82
C LEU A 251 9.52 9.92 12.00
N LYS A 252 10.68 9.27 11.82
CA LYS A 252 11.76 9.26 12.82
C LYS A 252 12.40 10.63 13.01
N TYR A 253 12.51 11.42 11.94
CA TYR A 253 13.00 12.80 12.02
C TYR A 253 12.03 13.67 12.83
N ILE A 254 10.73 13.65 12.50
CA ILE A 254 9.69 14.38 13.24
C ILE A 254 9.70 14.00 14.72
N SER A 255 9.73 12.70 15.03
CA SER A 255 9.71 12.20 16.42
C SER A 255 10.85 12.77 17.28
N ARG A 256 11.95 13.22 16.67
CA ARG A 256 13.08 13.85 17.36
C ARG A 256 12.96 15.37 17.48
N CYS A 257 12.13 15.98 16.64
CA CYS A 257 11.91 17.43 16.58
C CYS A 257 10.62 17.88 17.27
N VAL A 258 9.75 16.95 17.67
CA VAL A 258 8.47 17.23 18.34
C VAL A 258 8.71 18.03 19.63
N THR A 259 8.11 19.22 19.68
CA THR A 259 7.86 20.01 20.90
C THR A 259 6.46 19.67 21.44
N ASP A 260 6.15 20.00 22.70
CA ASP A 260 4.84 19.71 23.33
C ASP A 260 3.61 20.28 22.56
N ASP A 261 3.82 21.19 21.61
CA ASP A 261 2.79 21.86 20.81
C ASP A 261 2.40 21.13 19.50
N SER A 262 2.91 19.92 19.22
CA SER A 262 2.60 19.23 17.95
C SER A 262 1.13 18.81 17.85
N ASP A 263 0.47 19.07 16.72
CA ASP A 263 -0.92 18.65 16.48
C ASP A 263 -1.01 17.10 16.45
N PRO A 264 -1.67 16.47 17.46
CA PRO A 264 -1.79 15.01 17.55
C PRO A 264 -2.54 14.42 16.34
N THR A 265 -3.41 15.21 15.72
CA THR A 265 -4.18 14.81 14.54
C THR A 265 -3.29 14.64 13.33
N GLN A 266 -2.33 15.55 13.11
CA GLN A 266 -1.36 15.44 12.01
C GLN A 266 -0.43 14.25 12.18
N GLN A 267 -0.02 13.96 13.41
CA GLN A 267 0.80 12.79 13.70
C GLN A 267 0.04 11.50 13.43
N GLU A 268 -1.20 11.38 13.89
CA GLU A 268 -2.02 10.20 13.64
C GLU A 268 -2.34 10.02 12.14
N LEU A 269 -2.57 11.11 11.39
CA LEU A 269 -2.70 11.03 9.92
C LEU A 269 -1.43 10.50 9.27
N ALA A 270 -0.26 11.01 9.66
CA ALA A 270 1.03 10.54 9.14
C ALA A 270 1.24 9.04 9.41
N ASP A 271 0.88 8.58 10.62
CA ASP A 271 0.93 7.18 11.00
C ASP A 271 -0.03 6.32 10.15
N ARG A 272 -1.28 6.80 9.94
CA ARG A 272 -2.28 6.16 9.07
C ARG A 272 -1.79 6.02 7.62
N TYR A 273 -1.16 7.05 7.07
CA TYR A 273 -0.58 7.01 5.73
C TYR A 273 0.59 6.04 5.63
N PHE A 274 1.47 6.03 6.62
CA PHE A 274 2.57 5.06 6.69
C PHE A 274 2.05 3.64 6.72
N ILE A 275 1.12 3.31 7.63
CA ILE A 275 0.68 1.92 7.77
C ILE A 275 -0.15 1.45 6.57
N CYS A 276 -0.95 2.33 5.97
CA CYS A 276 -1.62 2.05 4.70
C CYS A 276 -0.59 1.69 3.61
N THR A 277 0.46 2.53 3.47
CA THR A 277 1.54 2.30 2.50
C THR A 277 2.29 0.99 2.77
N TYR A 278 2.67 0.73 4.02
CA TYR A 278 3.32 -0.51 4.43
C TYR A 278 2.48 -1.73 4.06
N THR A 279 1.19 -1.69 4.40
CA THR A 279 0.24 -2.79 4.16
C THR A 279 0.12 -3.10 2.67
N LEU A 280 0.06 -2.07 1.83
CA LEU A 280 -0.02 -2.22 0.38
C LEU A 280 1.27 -2.81 -0.20
N VAL A 281 2.45 -2.30 0.21
CA VAL A 281 3.76 -2.84 -0.21
C VAL A 281 3.92 -4.29 0.22
N ALA A 282 3.67 -4.59 1.50
CA ALA A 282 3.80 -5.93 2.05
C ALA A 282 2.84 -6.92 1.37
N GLY A 283 1.56 -6.54 1.22
CA GLY A 283 0.55 -7.38 0.57
C GLY A 283 0.85 -7.63 -0.91
N PHE A 284 1.27 -6.59 -1.65
CA PHE A 284 1.62 -6.72 -3.07
C PHE A 284 2.85 -7.62 -3.27
N LYS A 285 3.92 -7.39 -2.51
CA LYS A 285 5.12 -8.22 -2.56
C LYS A 285 4.83 -9.66 -2.17
N GLY A 286 4.05 -9.88 -1.11
CA GLY A 286 3.66 -11.23 -0.70
C GLY A 286 2.89 -11.96 -1.77
N ARG A 287 1.94 -11.28 -2.41
CA ARG A 287 1.15 -11.85 -3.51
C ARG A 287 2.02 -12.24 -4.71
N LEU A 288 2.92 -11.37 -5.15
CA LEU A 288 3.84 -11.69 -6.25
C LEU A 288 4.84 -12.77 -5.85
N GLY A 289 5.39 -12.68 -4.64
CA GLY A 289 6.39 -13.62 -4.13
C GLY A 289 5.88 -15.07 -4.13
N VAL A 290 4.65 -15.30 -3.65
CA VAL A 290 4.04 -16.64 -3.67
C VAL A 290 3.92 -17.18 -5.09
N LEU A 291 3.44 -16.37 -6.04
CA LEU A 291 3.32 -16.80 -7.44
C LEU A 291 4.67 -17.11 -8.10
N LEU A 292 5.70 -16.32 -7.78
CA LEU A 292 7.03 -16.58 -8.31
C LEU A 292 7.65 -17.85 -7.75
N ARG A 293 7.45 -18.12 -6.46
CA ARG A 293 7.87 -19.38 -5.82
C ARG A 293 7.16 -20.59 -6.46
N VAL A 294 5.85 -20.48 -6.70
CA VAL A 294 5.06 -21.55 -7.35
C VAL A 294 5.53 -21.84 -8.78
N ASN A 295 5.88 -20.79 -9.56
CA ASN A 295 6.12 -20.95 -10.99
C ASN A 295 7.60 -21.06 -11.40
N SER A 296 8.52 -20.48 -10.63
CA SER A 296 9.88 -20.22 -11.14
C SER A 296 10.98 -20.11 -10.08
N GLN A 297 10.64 -20.20 -8.78
CA GLN A 297 11.58 -19.97 -7.66
C GLN A 297 12.35 -18.63 -7.74
N ARG A 298 11.83 -17.66 -8.50
CA ARG A 298 12.38 -16.30 -8.63
C ARG A 298 11.95 -15.42 -7.45
N ASN A 299 12.70 -14.36 -7.19
CA ASN A 299 12.31 -13.31 -6.26
C ASN A 299 11.61 -12.15 -7.01
N VAL A 300 10.92 -11.29 -6.27
CA VAL A 300 10.17 -10.15 -6.84
C VAL A 300 11.07 -9.09 -7.51
N TYR A 301 12.35 -9.00 -7.13
CA TYR A 301 13.35 -8.10 -7.71
C TYR A 301 13.94 -8.61 -9.02
N ASP A 302 13.77 -9.90 -9.33
CA ASP A 302 14.20 -10.48 -10.62
C ASP A 302 13.26 -10.05 -11.75
N LEU A 303 12.12 -9.42 -11.44
CA LEU A 303 11.14 -8.98 -12.41
C LEU A 303 11.52 -7.65 -13.07
N SER A 304 11.36 -7.59 -14.38
CA SER A 304 11.23 -6.31 -15.07
C SER A 304 9.91 -5.62 -14.67
N GLN A 305 9.87 -4.30 -14.83
CA GLN A 305 8.67 -3.51 -14.57
C GLN A 305 7.46 -4.04 -15.38
N GLN A 306 7.67 -4.41 -16.64
CA GLN A 306 6.60 -4.90 -17.50
C GLN A 306 6.10 -6.28 -17.04
N GLU A 307 6.99 -7.21 -16.69
CA GLU A 307 6.59 -8.51 -16.14
C GLU A 307 5.76 -8.34 -14.85
N ALA A 308 6.18 -7.44 -13.95
CA ALA A 308 5.46 -7.17 -12.72
C ALA A 308 4.07 -6.55 -12.99
N LEU A 309 3.97 -5.63 -13.96
CA LEU A 309 2.70 -5.04 -14.38
C LEU A 309 1.77 -6.07 -15.02
N ASP A 310 2.28 -6.91 -15.92
CA ASP A 310 1.50 -7.96 -16.60
C ASP A 310 0.97 -9.01 -15.61
N MET A 311 1.79 -9.39 -14.63
CA MET A 311 1.33 -10.25 -13.54
C MET A 311 0.26 -9.55 -12.70
N THR A 312 0.48 -8.30 -12.30
CA THR A 312 -0.50 -7.52 -11.53
C THR A 312 -1.84 -7.44 -12.24
N TYR A 313 -1.84 -7.20 -13.55
CA TYR A 313 -3.03 -7.19 -14.39
C TYR A 313 -3.72 -8.56 -14.40
N THR A 314 -2.99 -9.62 -14.73
CA THR A 314 -3.50 -11.01 -14.80
C THR A 314 -4.16 -11.42 -13.49
N ILE A 315 -3.45 -11.18 -12.39
CA ILE A 315 -3.88 -11.47 -11.03
C ILE A 315 -5.16 -10.68 -10.69
N THR A 316 -5.20 -9.40 -11.03
CA THR A 316 -6.34 -8.54 -10.75
C THR A 316 -7.57 -8.95 -11.55
N HIS A 317 -7.39 -9.35 -12.81
CA HIS A 317 -8.46 -9.84 -13.67
C HIS A 317 -8.91 -11.27 -13.37
N SER A 318 -8.11 -12.07 -12.65
CA SER A 318 -8.57 -13.39 -12.16
C SER A 318 -9.76 -13.29 -11.20
N GLU A 319 -10.00 -12.12 -10.62
CA GLU A 319 -11.10 -11.84 -9.68
C GLU A 319 -12.38 -11.34 -10.37
N VAL A 320 -12.45 -11.34 -11.71
CA VAL A 320 -13.63 -10.87 -12.46
C VAL A 320 -14.86 -11.73 -12.13
N SER A 321 -14.72 -13.06 -12.22
CA SER A 321 -15.85 -13.99 -12.04
C SER A 321 -16.42 -13.99 -10.62
N THR A 322 -15.62 -13.59 -9.63
CA THR A 322 -16.04 -13.54 -8.22
C THR A 322 -16.53 -12.15 -7.80
N GLY A 323 -16.53 -11.17 -8.72
CA GLY A 323 -16.84 -9.78 -8.42
C GLY A 323 -15.75 -9.06 -7.63
N GLY A 324 -14.64 -9.72 -7.30
CA GLY A 324 -13.53 -9.14 -6.54
C GLY A 324 -12.85 -7.98 -7.27
N LEU A 325 -12.76 -8.03 -8.60
CA LEU A 325 -12.26 -6.91 -9.40
C LEU A 325 -13.10 -5.64 -9.17
N ARG A 326 -14.43 -5.78 -9.18
CA ARG A 326 -15.36 -4.66 -8.97
C ARG A 326 -15.14 -4.02 -7.61
N ILE A 327 -15.06 -4.83 -6.56
CA ILE A 327 -14.81 -4.37 -5.18
C ILE A 327 -13.45 -3.65 -5.09
N LYS A 328 -12.40 -4.21 -5.71
CA LYS A 328 -11.06 -3.62 -5.71
C LYS A 328 -11.04 -2.27 -6.42
N LEU A 329 -11.63 -2.19 -7.61
CA LEU A 329 -11.74 -0.93 -8.35
C LEU A 329 -12.54 0.10 -7.53
N SER A 330 -13.65 -0.28 -6.91
CA SER A 330 -14.39 0.58 -5.98
C SER A 330 -13.54 1.07 -4.79
N ALA A 331 -12.72 0.21 -4.20
CA ALA A 331 -11.83 0.61 -3.10
C ALA A 331 -10.73 1.58 -3.58
N ILE A 332 -10.13 1.32 -4.75
CA ILE A 332 -9.12 2.20 -5.36
C ILE A 332 -9.69 3.60 -5.62
N ARG A 333 -10.98 3.69 -5.99
CA ARG A 333 -11.64 4.98 -6.22
C ARG A 333 -11.75 5.87 -4.99
N LEU A 334 -11.76 5.27 -3.80
CA LEU A 334 -11.86 5.97 -2.53
C LEU A 334 -10.49 6.41 -1.98
N LEU A 335 -9.39 5.88 -2.53
CA LEU A 335 -8.04 6.24 -2.11
C LEU A 335 -7.72 7.74 -2.22
N PRO A 336 -8.20 8.51 -3.21
CA PRO A 336 -8.00 9.95 -3.23
C PRO A 336 -8.54 10.65 -1.98
N SER A 337 -9.65 10.16 -1.41
CA SER A 337 -10.25 10.71 -0.19
C SER A 337 -9.52 10.26 1.06
N LEU A 338 -9.04 9.01 1.11
CA LEU A 338 -8.10 8.58 2.17
C LEU A 338 -6.83 9.43 2.16
N LEU A 339 -6.36 9.82 0.97
CA LEU A 339 -5.16 10.64 0.77
C LEU A 339 -5.48 12.14 0.63
N ALA A 340 -6.68 12.57 1.02
CA ALA A 340 -7.06 13.97 1.07
C ALA A 340 -6.66 14.61 2.40
N PRO A 341 -6.43 15.94 2.46
CA PRO A 341 -6.38 16.63 3.74
C PRO A 341 -7.75 16.53 4.41
N ILE A 342 -7.76 16.34 5.73
CA ILE A 342 -9.00 16.38 6.50
C ILE A 342 -9.37 17.83 6.81
N PRO A 343 -10.67 18.14 7.00
CA PRO A 343 -11.09 19.48 7.39
C PRO A 343 -10.45 19.93 8.71
N LEU A 344 -10.14 21.23 8.82
CA LEU A 344 -9.62 21.84 10.05
C LEU A 344 -10.58 21.59 11.23
N GLY A 345 -10.03 21.20 12.38
CA GLY A 345 -10.79 20.88 13.59
C GLY A 345 -11.41 19.49 13.62
N SER A 346 -11.17 18.65 12.60
CA SER A 346 -11.59 17.24 12.63
C SER A 346 -10.82 16.47 13.70
N THR A 347 -11.52 15.62 14.44
CA THR A 347 -10.89 14.63 15.34
C THR A 347 -10.95 13.26 14.68
N LEU A 348 -9.89 12.47 14.86
CA LEU A 348 -9.83 11.12 14.33
C LEU A 348 -10.44 10.16 15.35
N LYS A 349 -11.52 9.49 14.94
CA LYS A 349 -12.23 8.53 15.79
C LYS A 349 -11.62 7.12 15.66
N ASP A 350 -11.81 6.33 16.71
CA ASP A 350 -11.62 4.87 16.63
C ASP A 350 -12.58 4.28 15.60
N ILE A 351 -12.20 3.14 15.03
CA ILE A 351 -12.95 2.46 13.98
C ILE A 351 -13.58 1.18 14.50
N ASN A 352 -14.68 0.76 13.86
CA ASN A 352 -15.24 -0.56 14.05
C ASN A 352 -14.58 -1.55 13.07
N GLY A 353 -13.87 -2.55 13.61
CA GLY A 353 -13.15 -3.56 12.83
C GLY A 353 -14.00 -4.73 12.32
N LEU A 354 -15.30 -4.78 12.59
CA LEU A 354 -16.18 -5.93 12.29
C LEU A 354 -16.14 -6.33 10.81
N GLY A 355 -16.22 -5.38 9.89
CA GLY A 355 -16.15 -5.66 8.45
C GLY A 355 -14.86 -6.37 8.05
N THR A 356 -13.73 -5.93 8.61
CA THR A 356 -12.43 -6.56 8.41
C THR A 356 -12.41 -7.96 9.02
N ILE A 357 -12.93 -8.15 10.25
CA ILE A 357 -12.99 -9.47 10.89
C ILE A 357 -13.85 -10.46 10.09
N ILE A 358 -15.01 -10.05 9.59
CA ILE A 358 -15.85 -10.89 8.71
C ILE A 358 -15.07 -11.32 7.46
N SER A 359 -14.31 -10.39 6.88
CA SER A 359 -13.49 -10.68 5.69
C SER A 359 -12.36 -11.64 6.00
N LEU A 360 -11.70 -11.48 7.14
CA LEU A 360 -10.65 -12.38 7.61
C LEU A 360 -11.19 -13.78 7.95
N ARG A 361 -12.39 -13.90 8.52
CA ARG A 361 -13.04 -15.19 8.78
C ARG A 361 -13.27 -15.96 7.47
N ASN A 362 -13.94 -15.33 6.51
CA ASN A 362 -14.20 -15.91 5.19
C ASN A 362 -12.90 -16.33 4.49
N MET A 363 -11.85 -15.49 4.59
CA MET A 363 -10.53 -15.84 4.07
C MET A 363 -9.90 -17.03 4.79
N THR A 364 -10.00 -17.07 6.12
CA THR A 364 -9.45 -18.15 6.95
C THR A 364 -10.12 -19.48 6.64
N GLU A 365 -11.46 -19.50 6.55
CA GLU A 365 -12.25 -20.70 6.21
C GLU A 365 -11.82 -21.29 4.86
N LYS A 366 -11.69 -20.45 3.83
CA LYS A 366 -11.27 -20.87 2.48
C LYS A 366 -9.83 -21.38 2.45
N VAL A 367 -8.93 -20.72 3.19
CA VAL A 367 -7.53 -21.16 3.30
C VAL A 367 -7.45 -22.49 4.03
N ASP A 368 -8.22 -22.68 5.09
CA ASP A 368 -8.27 -23.96 5.82
C ASP A 368 -8.86 -25.08 4.98
N GLU A 369 -9.89 -24.81 4.18
CA GLU A 369 -10.42 -25.76 3.21
C GLU A 369 -9.37 -26.14 2.15
N ALA A 370 -8.68 -25.15 1.59
CA ALA A 370 -7.61 -25.37 0.63
C ALA A 370 -6.43 -26.16 1.22
N ARG A 371 -6.23 -26.18 2.53
CA ARG A 371 -5.15 -26.98 3.14
C ARG A 371 -5.48 -28.47 3.27
N LYS A 372 -6.75 -28.87 3.16
CA LYS A 372 -7.20 -30.24 3.44
C LYS A 372 -6.97 -31.27 2.32
N GLY A 373 -6.41 -30.87 1.16
CA GLY A 373 -6.59 -31.66 -0.08
C GLY A 373 -5.39 -31.83 -1.02
N TYR A 374 -4.13 -31.59 -0.61
CA TYR A 374 -3.01 -31.60 -1.57
C TYR A 374 -1.83 -32.49 -1.19
N PHE A 375 -1.25 -33.13 -2.21
CA PHE A 375 -0.18 -34.12 -2.11
C PHE A 375 1.22 -33.53 -2.29
N THR A 376 1.35 -32.30 -2.83
CA THR A 376 2.63 -31.60 -3.02
C THR A 376 2.60 -30.14 -2.52
N GLU A 377 3.76 -29.62 -2.12
CA GLU A 377 3.91 -28.25 -1.59
C GLU A 377 3.48 -27.17 -2.60
N ALA A 378 3.85 -27.31 -3.87
CA ALA A 378 3.53 -26.34 -4.92
C ALA A 378 2.02 -26.28 -5.23
N GLU A 379 1.33 -27.41 -5.22
CA GLU A 379 -0.12 -27.48 -5.41
C GLU A 379 -0.86 -26.88 -4.22
N SER A 380 -0.40 -27.19 -3.00
CA SER A 380 -0.91 -26.60 -1.76
C SER A 380 -0.76 -25.07 -1.77
N LEU A 381 0.43 -24.55 -2.08
CA LEU A 381 0.68 -23.10 -2.18
C LEU A 381 -0.23 -22.43 -3.22
N ARG A 382 -0.43 -23.06 -4.39
CA ARG A 382 -1.30 -22.52 -5.43
C ARG A 382 -2.78 -22.54 -5.03
N ALA A 383 -3.23 -23.60 -4.38
CA ALA A 383 -4.60 -23.69 -3.89
C ALA A 383 -4.89 -22.64 -2.81
N VAL A 384 -3.99 -22.51 -1.83
CA VAL A 384 -4.06 -21.48 -0.78
C VAL A 384 -4.05 -20.07 -1.40
N PHE A 385 -3.19 -19.84 -2.39
CA PHE A 385 -3.17 -18.58 -3.12
C PHE A 385 -4.53 -18.28 -3.78
N ASN A 386 -5.07 -19.24 -4.54
CA ASN A 386 -6.36 -19.06 -5.21
C ASN A 386 -7.49 -18.83 -4.21
N ALA A 387 -7.52 -19.58 -3.10
CA ALA A 387 -8.51 -19.43 -2.04
C ALA A 387 -8.50 -18.03 -1.41
N ALA A 388 -7.30 -17.50 -1.09
CA ALA A 388 -7.14 -16.20 -0.48
C ALA A 388 -7.44 -15.02 -1.44
N TRP A 389 -7.02 -15.15 -2.70
CA TRP A 389 -6.93 -14.01 -3.62
C TRP A 389 -7.98 -14.02 -4.74
N ALA A 390 -8.27 -15.17 -5.35
CA ALA A 390 -9.20 -15.25 -6.48
C ALA A 390 -10.67 -15.13 -6.03
N THR A 391 -10.97 -15.41 -4.77
CA THR A 391 -12.34 -15.45 -4.22
C THR A 391 -12.92 -14.08 -3.85
N GLY A 392 -12.20 -12.99 -4.08
CA GLY A 392 -12.62 -11.62 -3.75
C GLY A 392 -12.46 -11.24 -2.27
N ALA A 393 -12.11 -12.18 -1.38
CA ALA A 393 -11.93 -11.93 0.05
C ALA A 393 -10.85 -10.87 0.32
N ALA A 394 -9.71 -10.95 -0.37
CA ALA A 394 -8.66 -9.93 -0.28
C ALA A 394 -9.11 -8.54 -0.78
N SER A 395 -9.97 -8.49 -1.79
CA SER A 395 -10.54 -7.24 -2.29
C SER A 395 -11.50 -6.61 -1.27
N GLN A 396 -12.23 -7.44 -0.53
CA GLN A 396 -13.04 -6.97 0.61
C GLN A 396 -12.17 -6.45 1.77
N VAL A 397 -11.04 -7.11 2.06
CA VAL A 397 -10.06 -6.60 3.05
C VAL A 397 -9.53 -5.23 2.63
N LEU A 398 -9.18 -5.04 1.34
CA LEU A 398 -8.75 -3.74 0.83
C LEU A 398 -9.84 -2.66 1.02
N ALA A 399 -11.09 -2.97 0.69
CA ALA A 399 -12.21 -2.05 0.90
C ALA A 399 -12.37 -1.68 2.39
N ASN A 400 -12.18 -2.64 3.29
CA ASN A 400 -12.25 -2.44 4.73
C ASN A 400 -11.02 -1.73 5.33
N TYR A 401 -9.95 -1.52 4.56
CA TYR A 401 -8.97 -0.50 4.92
C TYR A 401 -9.54 0.89 4.63
N VAL A 402 -10.00 1.14 3.41
CA VAL A 402 -10.31 2.51 2.97
C VAL A 402 -11.56 3.09 3.62
N ILE A 403 -12.64 2.31 3.75
CA ILE A 403 -13.94 2.82 4.20
C ILE A 403 -13.92 3.31 5.65
N PRO A 404 -13.43 2.54 6.65
CA PRO A 404 -13.42 2.99 8.04
C PRO A 404 -12.54 4.22 8.26
N HIS A 405 -11.46 4.38 7.49
CA HIS A 405 -10.66 5.60 7.52
C HIS A 405 -11.50 6.82 7.17
N ILE A 406 -12.20 6.80 6.02
CA ILE A 406 -13.02 7.92 5.56
C ILE A 406 -14.14 8.24 6.55
N GLN A 407 -14.76 7.21 7.14
CA GLN A 407 -15.79 7.39 8.16
C GLN A 407 -15.24 8.04 9.43
N SER A 408 -14.04 7.66 9.86
CA SER A 408 -13.40 8.20 11.07
C SER A 408 -12.90 9.64 10.93
N THR A 409 -12.84 10.18 9.71
CA THR A 409 -12.41 11.57 9.42
C THR A 409 -13.58 12.55 9.26
N SER A 410 -14.83 12.08 9.35
CA SER A 410 -16.02 12.92 9.15
C SER A 410 -16.30 13.84 10.34
N ILE A 411 -16.55 15.13 10.06
CA ILE A 411 -17.00 16.14 11.04
C ILE A 411 -18.40 15.78 11.59
N HIS A 412 -19.27 15.27 10.73
CA HIS A 412 -20.60 14.84 11.13
C HIS A 412 -20.49 13.46 11.78
N ASP A 413 -21.07 13.31 12.98
CA ASP A 413 -21.49 12.00 13.47
C ASP A 413 -22.41 11.42 12.42
N THR A 414 -21.84 10.61 11.53
CA THR A 414 -22.62 9.76 10.65
C THR A 414 -23.35 8.83 11.59
N GLN A 415 -24.67 9.05 11.67
CA GLN A 415 -25.70 8.27 12.36
C GLN A 415 -25.16 7.33 13.44
N ALA A 416 -25.55 7.59 14.70
CA ALA A 416 -25.34 6.67 15.82
C ALA A 416 -25.36 5.22 15.32
N PRO A 417 -24.30 4.42 15.62
CA PRO A 417 -24.16 3.09 15.08
C PRO A 417 -25.51 2.37 15.22
N PRO A 418 -25.99 1.66 14.17
CA PRO A 418 -27.28 0.99 14.21
C PRO A 418 -27.47 0.32 15.57
N PRO A 419 -28.66 0.34 16.19
CA PRO A 419 -28.86 -0.12 17.58
C PRO A 419 -28.48 -1.60 17.84
N ASN A 420 -28.09 -2.34 16.81
CA ASN A 420 -27.54 -3.70 16.86
C ASN A 420 -26.06 -3.79 16.43
N PHE A 421 -25.32 -2.68 16.33
CA PHE A 421 -23.88 -2.71 16.20
C PHE A 421 -23.33 -3.06 17.59
N PRO A 422 -22.79 -4.26 17.78
CA PRO A 422 -22.07 -4.49 19.02
C PRO A 422 -20.86 -3.55 18.97
N ASP A 423 -20.57 -2.85 20.08
CA ASP A 423 -19.30 -2.12 20.29
C ASP A 423 -18.06 -3.05 20.16
N LYS A 424 -18.35 -4.34 19.96
CA LYS A 424 -17.45 -5.40 19.56
C LYS A 424 -16.59 -5.04 18.37
N PHE A 425 -15.29 -5.13 18.57
CA PHE A 425 -14.20 -4.89 17.61
C PHE A 425 -13.78 -3.42 17.42
N THR A 426 -14.02 -2.55 18.41
CA THR A 426 -13.57 -1.16 18.35
C THR A 426 -12.07 -1.04 18.63
N THR A 427 -11.34 -0.34 17.76
CA THR A 427 -9.87 -0.15 17.89
C THR A 427 -9.39 1.05 17.06
N THR A 428 -8.12 1.41 17.21
CA THR A 428 -7.52 2.46 16.36
C THR A 428 -7.35 1.95 14.93
N CYS A 429 -7.38 2.87 13.95
CA CYS A 429 -7.22 2.53 12.54
C CYS A 429 -5.89 1.81 12.26
N CYS A 430 -4.78 2.32 12.79
CA CYS A 430 -3.45 1.72 12.65
C CYS A 430 -3.36 0.34 13.29
N ALA A 431 -3.87 0.15 14.51
CA ALA A 431 -3.85 -1.16 15.16
C ALA A 431 -4.61 -2.21 14.35
N MET A 432 -5.77 -1.85 13.78
CA MET A 432 -6.52 -2.77 12.93
C MET A 432 -5.76 -3.14 11.66
N TYR A 433 -5.12 -2.16 11.01
CA TYR A 433 -4.37 -2.39 9.77
C TYR A 433 -3.17 -3.31 10.01
N ILE A 434 -2.41 -3.03 11.07
CA ILE A 434 -1.26 -3.83 11.49
C ILE A 434 -1.72 -5.25 11.82
N ALA A 435 -2.73 -5.41 12.67
CA ALA A 435 -3.23 -6.72 13.07
C ALA A 435 -3.68 -7.54 11.85
N THR A 436 -4.39 -6.92 10.91
CA THR A 436 -4.85 -7.56 9.67
C THR A 436 -3.67 -8.02 8.82
N ASN A 437 -2.66 -7.16 8.63
CA ASN A 437 -1.47 -7.50 7.85
C ASN A 437 -0.67 -8.65 8.50
N LEU A 438 -0.44 -8.56 9.81
CA LEU A 438 0.27 -9.57 10.60
C LEU A 438 -0.50 -10.89 10.67
N TYR A 439 -1.84 -10.86 10.70
CA TYR A 439 -2.65 -12.06 10.64
C TYR A 439 -2.53 -12.77 9.29
N MET A 440 -2.69 -12.03 8.19
CA MET A 440 -2.54 -12.58 6.83
C MET A 440 -1.12 -13.13 6.59
N HIS A 441 -0.10 -12.47 7.13
CA HIS A 441 1.29 -12.89 7.02
C HIS A 441 1.66 -14.03 7.98
N GLY A 442 1.61 -13.78 9.28
CA GLY A 442 2.18 -14.65 10.32
C GLY A 442 1.26 -15.75 10.82
N VAL A 443 -0.06 -15.64 10.60
CA VAL A 443 -1.04 -16.67 11.03
C VAL A 443 -1.54 -17.47 9.83
N LEU A 444 -1.96 -16.79 8.76
CA LEU A 444 -2.43 -17.46 7.55
C LEU A 444 -1.30 -17.85 6.59
N GLY A 445 -0.11 -17.25 6.68
CA GLY A 445 1.00 -17.60 5.78
C GLY A 445 0.76 -17.28 4.30
N ILE A 446 -0.21 -16.43 3.98
CA ILE A 446 -0.63 -16.14 2.59
C ILE A 446 0.03 -14.88 1.99
N CYS A 447 0.69 -14.09 2.83
CA CYS A 447 1.29 -12.81 2.48
C CYS A 447 2.72 -12.69 3.04
N ASP A 448 3.66 -13.55 2.63
CA ASP A 448 5.07 -13.36 3.02
C ASP A 448 5.71 -12.23 2.19
N PRO A 449 5.90 -11.02 2.74
CA PRO A 449 6.42 -9.90 1.96
C PRO A 449 7.90 -10.08 1.58
N GLY A 450 8.55 -11.14 2.06
CA GLY A 450 9.99 -11.33 1.96
C GLY A 450 10.73 -10.24 2.73
N VAL A 451 11.84 -9.75 2.16
CA VAL A 451 12.66 -8.72 2.81
C VAL A 451 11.93 -7.38 2.79
N ILE A 452 11.45 -6.91 3.94
CA ILE A 452 11.16 -5.50 4.20
C ILE A 452 12.32 -4.92 5.01
N GLU A 453 12.65 -3.64 4.82
CA GLU A 453 13.71 -3.01 5.60
C GLU A 453 13.42 -3.17 7.11
N ARG A 454 14.40 -3.71 7.84
CA ARG A 454 14.32 -3.94 9.29
C ARG A 454 13.80 -2.71 10.04
N SER A 455 14.29 -1.53 9.67
CA SER A 455 13.95 -0.28 10.35
C SER A 455 12.48 0.14 10.15
N THR A 456 11.86 -0.32 9.06
CA THR A 456 10.45 -0.13 8.69
C THR A 456 9.56 -1.06 9.49
N SER A 457 9.89 -2.36 9.56
CA SER A 457 9.16 -3.34 10.38
C SER A 457 9.24 -3.00 11.88
N GLU A 458 10.39 -2.53 12.35
CA GLU A 458 10.56 -2.06 13.73
C GLU A 458 9.65 -0.86 14.06
N HIS A 459 9.53 0.08 13.12
CA HIS A 459 8.66 1.25 13.30
C HIS A 459 7.18 0.86 13.31
N MET A 460 6.78 -0.08 12.44
CA MET A 460 5.42 -0.66 12.45
C MET A 460 5.09 -1.32 13.80
N MET A 461 6.00 -2.13 14.35
CA MET A 461 5.78 -2.78 15.66
C MET A 461 5.77 -1.80 16.83
N TYR A 462 6.60 -0.75 16.78
CA TYR A 462 6.54 0.35 17.75
C TYR A 462 5.17 1.04 17.72
N LEU A 463 4.69 1.40 16.53
CA LEU A 463 3.39 2.01 16.32
C LEU A 463 2.27 1.10 16.85
N TYR A 464 2.34 -0.20 16.57
CA TYR A 464 1.35 -1.16 17.03
C TYR A 464 1.25 -1.20 18.56
N ARG A 465 2.40 -1.31 19.24
CA ARG A 465 2.46 -1.29 20.70
C ARG A 465 1.91 0.01 21.27
N ARG A 466 2.28 1.17 20.70
CA ARG A 466 1.81 2.49 21.16
C ARG A 466 0.28 2.58 21.08
N ASP A 467 -0.31 2.17 19.97
CA ASP A 467 -1.76 2.27 19.76
C ASP A 467 -2.52 1.23 20.58
N LEU A 468 -2.03 -0.01 20.67
CA LEU A 468 -2.62 -1.03 21.50
C LEU A 468 -2.54 -0.73 22.99
N SER A 469 -1.52 0.00 23.47
CA SER A 469 -1.43 0.39 24.88
C SER A 469 -2.69 1.16 25.29
N ARG A 470 -3.19 2.08 24.44
CA ARG A 470 -4.42 2.84 24.71
C ARG A 470 -5.66 1.93 24.78
N THR A 471 -5.82 1.03 23.81
CA THR A 471 -6.95 0.09 23.78
C THR A 471 -6.91 -0.88 24.96
N TYR A 472 -5.71 -1.33 25.32
CA TYR A 472 -5.49 -2.26 26.42
C TYR A 472 -5.80 -1.66 27.79
N GLU A 473 -5.39 -0.41 28.04
CA GLU A 473 -5.74 0.29 29.29
C GLU A 473 -7.26 0.48 29.44
N ARG A 474 -7.99 0.74 28.34
CA ARG A 474 -9.46 0.79 28.37
C ARG A 474 -10.07 -0.55 28.74
N TRP A 475 -9.57 -1.65 28.16
CA TRP A 475 -10.00 -3.00 28.52
C TRP A 475 -9.67 -3.34 29.99
N LYS A 476 -8.53 -2.90 30.52
CA LYS A 476 -8.22 -3.07 31.96
C LYS A 476 -9.22 -2.36 32.86
N ALA A 477 -9.69 -1.18 32.47
CA ALA A 477 -10.68 -0.41 33.22
C ALA A 477 -12.08 -1.05 33.16
N ASP A 478 -12.46 -1.65 32.03
CA ASP A 478 -13.71 -2.40 31.86
C ASP A 478 -13.49 -3.72 31.10
N PRO A 479 -13.14 -4.80 31.81
CA PRO A 479 -12.88 -6.11 31.19
C PRO A 479 -14.13 -6.78 30.60
N GLY A 480 -15.33 -6.24 30.85
CA GLY A 480 -16.61 -6.79 30.39
C GLY A 480 -16.86 -6.63 28.88
N HIS A 481 -16.14 -5.71 28.23
CA HIS A 481 -16.23 -5.46 26.79
C HIS A 481 -14.98 -6.00 26.07
N ASP A 482 -15.17 -6.76 24.98
CA ASP A 482 -14.14 -7.06 23.96
C ASP A 482 -12.84 -7.75 24.36
N GLY A 483 -12.83 -8.46 25.50
CA GLY A 483 -11.67 -9.21 25.96
C GLY A 483 -11.05 -10.16 24.92
N ASP A 484 -11.85 -10.88 24.14
CA ASP A 484 -11.33 -11.77 23.10
C ASP A 484 -10.63 -11.00 21.96
N PHE A 485 -11.13 -9.81 21.60
CA PHE A 485 -10.58 -9.03 20.49
C PHE A 485 -9.25 -8.39 20.85
N ILE A 486 -9.13 -7.80 22.03
CA ILE A 486 -7.85 -7.27 22.49
C ILE A 486 -6.82 -8.40 22.62
N PHE A 487 -7.23 -9.58 23.11
CA PHE A 487 -6.38 -10.75 23.17
C PHE A 487 -5.93 -11.20 21.78
N TRP A 488 -6.83 -11.23 20.80
CA TRP A 488 -6.50 -11.54 19.41
C TRP A 488 -5.43 -10.59 18.84
N GLN A 489 -5.57 -9.28 19.07
CA GLN A 489 -4.57 -8.30 18.65
C GLN A 489 -3.22 -8.51 19.36
N LEU A 490 -3.25 -8.73 20.69
CA LEU A 490 -2.04 -8.99 21.47
C LEU A 490 -1.30 -10.25 21.01
N MET A 491 -2.02 -11.35 20.76
CA MET A 491 -1.42 -12.60 20.30
C MET A 491 -0.78 -12.46 18.94
N ILE A 492 -1.41 -11.77 17.99
CA ILE A 492 -0.83 -11.53 16.66
C ILE A 492 0.47 -10.72 16.76
N GLY A 493 0.47 -9.66 17.57
CA GLY A 493 1.67 -8.87 17.81
C GLY A 493 2.79 -9.70 18.46
N ALA A 494 2.45 -10.52 19.45
CA ALA A 494 3.38 -11.41 20.14
C ALA A 494 3.99 -12.47 19.20
N VAL A 495 3.18 -13.14 18.39
CA VAL A 495 3.63 -14.13 17.40
C VAL A 495 4.65 -13.51 16.45
N HIS A 496 4.37 -12.31 15.94
CA HIS A 496 5.27 -11.64 15.02
C HIS A 496 6.57 -11.17 15.69
N ILE A 497 6.49 -10.46 16.82
CA ILE A 497 7.68 -9.86 17.45
C ILE A 497 8.56 -10.91 18.14
N CYS A 498 8.00 -11.97 18.71
CA CYS A 498 8.79 -13.00 19.38
C CYS A 498 9.60 -13.84 18.40
N ALA A 499 9.14 -14.00 17.16
CA ALA A 499 9.91 -14.66 16.10
C ALA A 499 11.12 -13.83 15.65
N TYR A 500 11.08 -12.51 15.84
CA TYR A 500 12.05 -11.57 15.26
C TYR A 500 12.98 -10.91 16.29
N LYS A 501 12.42 -10.46 17.42
CA LYS A 501 13.11 -9.77 18.53
C LYS A 501 12.47 -10.11 19.88
N PRO A 502 12.65 -11.36 20.37
CA PRO A 502 11.99 -11.85 21.59
C PRO A 502 12.36 -11.07 22.86
N ASP A 503 13.53 -10.42 22.89
CA ASP A 503 14.03 -9.71 24.08
C ASP A 503 13.78 -8.19 24.02
N SER A 504 13.04 -7.71 23.03
CA SER A 504 12.73 -6.28 22.91
C SER A 504 11.69 -5.82 23.94
N TYR A 505 11.73 -4.54 24.31
CA TYR A 505 10.68 -3.94 25.15
C TYR A 505 9.28 -4.05 24.52
N VAL A 506 9.22 -4.10 23.18
CA VAL A 506 7.96 -4.30 22.44
C VAL A 506 7.45 -5.73 22.69
N ALA A 507 8.31 -6.74 22.59
CA ALA A 507 7.94 -8.12 22.90
C ALA A 507 7.49 -8.27 24.36
N LEU A 508 8.20 -7.64 25.30
CA LEU A 508 7.84 -7.64 26.72
C LEU A 508 6.41 -7.09 26.95
N PHE A 509 6.05 -5.99 26.30
CA PHE A 509 4.69 -5.44 26.37
C PHE A 509 3.64 -6.49 25.99
N PHE A 510 3.81 -7.17 24.85
CA PHE A 510 2.84 -8.17 24.41
C PHE A 510 2.77 -9.35 25.38
N THR A 511 3.91 -9.90 25.81
CA THR A 511 3.93 -11.04 26.73
C THR A 511 3.30 -10.72 28.09
N CYS A 512 3.59 -9.53 28.65
CA CYS A 512 3.00 -9.09 29.91
C CYS A 512 1.49 -8.86 29.78
N SER A 513 1.05 -8.20 28.70
CA SER A 513 -0.37 -7.94 28.46
C SER A 513 -1.18 -9.20 28.25
N ILE A 514 -0.63 -10.22 27.59
CA ILE A 514 -1.24 -11.56 27.44
C ILE A 514 -1.36 -12.25 28.80
N ARG A 515 -0.31 -12.18 29.63
CA ARG A 515 -0.32 -12.76 30.99
C ARG A 515 -1.41 -12.13 31.85
N ASP A 516 -1.49 -10.81 31.84
CA ASP A 516 -2.49 -10.04 32.56
C ASP A 516 -3.89 -10.38 32.05
N TRP A 517 -4.08 -10.49 30.73
CA TRP A 517 -5.34 -10.94 30.14
C TRP A 517 -5.77 -12.34 30.61
N SER A 518 -4.85 -13.30 30.56
CA SER A 518 -5.07 -14.67 31.04
C SER A 518 -5.51 -14.69 32.52
N ARG A 519 -4.86 -13.89 33.37
CA ARG A 519 -5.18 -13.79 34.80
C ARG A 519 -6.56 -13.18 35.03
N THR A 520 -6.90 -12.10 34.32
CA THR A 520 -8.18 -11.40 34.48
C THR A 520 -9.36 -12.24 34.01
N VAL A 521 -9.22 -12.96 32.88
CA VAL A 521 -10.32 -13.79 32.32
C VAL A 521 -10.34 -15.20 32.92
N GLY A 522 -9.28 -15.63 33.61
CA GLY A 522 -9.18 -16.94 34.26
C GLY A 522 -8.84 -18.09 33.30
N ILE A 523 -8.37 -17.80 32.09
CA ILE A 523 -8.00 -18.79 31.07
C ILE A 523 -6.53 -19.19 31.25
N ARG A 524 -6.27 -20.47 31.52
CA ARG A 524 -4.90 -21.01 31.75
C ARG A 524 -4.45 -22.03 30.70
N GLN A 525 -5.40 -22.69 30.05
CA GLN A 525 -5.09 -23.73 29.06
C GLN A 525 -5.05 -23.14 27.66
N TRP A 526 -4.11 -23.61 26.84
CA TRP A 526 -4.00 -23.20 25.44
C TRP A 526 -5.28 -23.46 24.65
N LEU A 527 -5.98 -24.58 24.94
CA LEU A 527 -7.24 -24.93 24.26
C LEU A 527 -8.31 -23.84 24.41
N ASP A 528 -8.47 -23.31 25.62
CA ASP A 528 -9.45 -22.26 25.92
C ASP A 528 -9.01 -20.90 25.35
N ALA A 529 -7.70 -20.60 25.40
CA ALA A 529 -7.13 -19.41 24.77
C ALA A 529 -7.35 -19.44 23.25
N ARG A 530 -7.11 -20.58 22.62
CA ARG A 530 -7.38 -20.78 21.19
C ARG A 530 -8.87 -20.63 20.87
N ALA A 531 -9.77 -21.12 21.73
CA ALA A 531 -11.20 -20.89 21.57
C ALA A 531 -11.54 -19.39 21.58
N ALA A 532 -10.87 -18.58 22.41
CA ALA A 532 -10.99 -17.12 22.39
C ALA A 532 -10.53 -16.50 21.07
N LEU A 533 -9.39 -16.95 20.52
CA LEU A 533 -8.92 -16.51 19.21
C LEU A 533 -9.91 -16.85 18.08
N MET A 534 -10.48 -18.06 18.11
CA MET A 534 -11.47 -18.51 17.12
C MET A 534 -12.78 -17.73 17.19
N ARG A 535 -13.19 -17.22 18.37
CA ARG A 535 -14.35 -16.31 18.49
C ARG A 535 -14.13 -14.99 17.75
N VAL A 536 -12.87 -14.60 17.49
CA VAL A 536 -12.51 -13.46 16.65
C VAL A 536 -12.24 -13.92 15.22
N THR A 537 -11.09 -14.53 14.94
CA THR A 537 -10.75 -15.22 13.70
C THR A 537 -9.44 -15.98 13.90
N TRP A 538 -9.44 -17.31 13.70
CA TRP A 538 -8.23 -18.11 13.82
C TRP A 538 -8.38 -19.43 13.03
N PRO A 539 -7.31 -19.98 12.43
CA PRO A 539 -7.36 -21.26 11.73
C PRO A 539 -7.83 -22.43 12.61
N VAL A 540 -8.63 -23.34 12.01
CA VAL A 540 -9.21 -24.52 12.67
C VAL A 540 -8.21 -25.67 12.77
N MET A 541 -7.32 -25.82 11.80
CA MET A 541 -6.33 -26.91 11.81
C MET A 541 -5.23 -26.62 12.86
N PRO A 542 -4.98 -27.53 13.81
CA PRO A 542 -3.92 -27.37 14.79
C PRO A 542 -2.56 -27.70 14.16
N GLU A 543 -1.56 -26.90 14.47
CA GLU A 543 -0.18 -27.36 14.53
C GLU A 543 0.19 -27.36 16.02
N GLU A 544 0.33 -28.54 16.63
CA GLU A 544 1.04 -28.62 17.91
C GLU A 544 2.41 -27.97 17.73
N GLY A 545 2.80 -27.10 18.67
CA GLY A 545 4.01 -26.30 18.51
C GLY A 545 3.86 -25.13 17.54
N SER A 546 2.64 -24.74 17.16
CA SER A 546 2.41 -23.50 16.42
C SER A 546 3.06 -22.29 17.11
N PRO A 547 3.49 -21.26 16.38
CA PRO A 547 4.10 -20.06 16.97
C PRO A 547 3.25 -19.41 18.07
N ALA A 548 1.92 -19.47 17.95
CA ALA A 548 1.01 -18.94 18.96
C ALA A 548 0.98 -19.79 20.24
N GLN A 549 1.05 -21.12 20.12
CA GLN A 549 1.16 -21.99 21.27
C GLN A 549 2.50 -21.77 21.99
N LEU A 550 3.61 -21.67 21.24
CA LEU A 550 4.93 -21.37 21.83
C LEU A 550 4.95 -20.04 22.59
N VAL A 551 4.27 -19.02 22.06
CA VAL A 551 4.09 -17.75 22.78
C VAL A 551 3.26 -17.95 24.04
N TRP A 552 2.16 -18.70 23.98
CA TRP A 552 1.30 -18.98 25.13
C TRP A 552 2.04 -19.71 26.26
N ASP A 553 2.79 -20.75 25.91
CA ASP A 553 3.56 -21.57 26.85
C ASP A 553 4.64 -20.71 27.53
N LYS A 554 5.40 -19.92 26.75
CA LYS A 554 6.41 -18.98 27.27
C LYS A 554 5.82 -17.96 28.26
N VAL A 555 4.58 -17.52 28.06
CA VAL A 555 3.92 -16.58 28.96
C VAL A 555 3.63 -17.20 30.33
N HIS A 556 3.46 -18.52 30.39
CA HIS A 556 3.07 -19.29 31.58
C HIS A 556 4.20 -20.11 32.23
N ASP A 557 5.35 -20.25 31.56
CA ASP A 557 6.56 -20.88 32.11
C ASP A 557 7.34 -20.00 33.12
N VAL A 558 6.87 -18.76 33.35
CA VAL A 558 7.44 -17.77 34.29
C VAL A 558 6.36 -17.28 35.26
#